data_AF-A0A2A2WI57-F1
#
_entry.id   AF-A0A2A2WI57-F1
#
_cell.length_a   1.000
_cell.length_b   1.000
_cell.length_c   1.000
_cell.angle_alpha   90.00
_cell.angle_beta   90.00
_cell.angle_gamma   90.00
#
_symmetry.space_group_name_H-M   'P 1'
#
loop_
_entity.id
_entity.type
_entity.pdbx_description
1 polymer ?
#
loop_
_entity_poly.entity_id
_entity_poly.type
_entity_poly.pdbx_seq_one_letter_code
_entity_poly.pdbx_strand_id
1 'polypeptide(L)'
;MRYAFRLAELLGHTPDRRKRPGTIKSIVEHTGLDRHQVASLLKNEAKYIPLDALSRLCDYLIDQGHATADQLPGALFAVNPENFWELIARRKEIEIIVGVRATDANATPEGASVVASDSVLVGEVLSGVSTLGGVAKHKEQDGDEGTGREVPMPDRFQQTLVWSPGQVDPADVRERADEVFDGFVDATGDRGMICIGSIKSNPVVELLFSDVFGCTPFVTEDDVDDVSARSCPFFLRYRDSDPKPDSASAGTRLSKNEDAPEPGFYYEKDDGTWEFAGGTNKDTAMVFYIYREALGRLDMVLSGFSGRATRLLARTLAIRGEEFWPPVYEKGGDIIGAYLVTYEQPEDEQTRDDALFNPSGPAEIMPLPTKAISRRLARR
;
A
#
# COMPACT_ATOMS: atom_id res chain seq x y z
N MET A 1 13.86 -6.98 -13.64
CA MET A 1 14.66 -6.08 -12.80
C MET A 1 14.97 -4.83 -13.59
N ARG A 2 14.16 -3.78 -13.44
CA ARG A 2 14.48 -2.46 -14.00
C ARG A 2 15.35 -1.71 -12.99
N TYR A 3 16.62 -1.55 -13.33
CA TYR A 3 17.49 -0.65 -12.57
C TYR A 3 17.10 0.79 -12.87
N ALA A 4 17.01 1.59 -11.83
CA ALA A 4 16.69 2.99 -11.88
C ALA A 4 17.88 3.81 -11.39
N PHE A 5 18.17 4.86 -12.14
CA PHE A 5 19.25 5.78 -11.85
C PHE A 5 18.72 6.96 -11.01
N ARG A 6 19.01 6.97 -9.70
CA ARG A 6 18.43 7.89 -8.69
C ARG A 6 19.13 9.25 -8.61
N LEU A 7 19.70 9.73 -9.72
CA LEU A 7 20.45 10.99 -9.71
C LEU A 7 19.59 12.18 -9.30
N ALA A 8 18.35 12.28 -9.79
CA ALA A 8 17.47 13.40 -9.44
C ALA A 8 17.11 13.42 -7.96
N GLU A 9 16.95 12.26 -7.35
CA GLU A 9 16.55 12.13 -5.95
C GLU A 9 17.68 12.51 -5.00
N LEU A 10 18.90 12.01 -5.23
CA LEU A 10 20.08 12.39 -4.45
C LEU A 10 20.37 13.90 -4.50
N LEU A 11 19.98 14.54 -5.60
CA LEU A 11 20.14 15.98 -5.81
C LEU A 11 18.96 16.80 -5.30
N GLY A 12 17.87 16.19 -4.84
CA GLY A 12 16.62 16.88 -4.50
C GLY A 12 16.02 17.63 -5.71
N HIS A 13 16.26 17.15 -6.92
CA HIS A 13 15.88 17.81 -8.16
C HIS A 13 14.40 17.60 -8.48
N THR A 14 13.59 18.65 -8.32
CA THR A 14 12.19 18.66 -8.75
C THR A 14 12.08 19.27 -10.16
N PRO A 15 11.50 18.57 -11.15
CA PRO A 15 11.38 19.08 -12.52
C PRO A 15 10.30 20.17 -12.61
N ASP A 16 10.65 21.40 -12.25
CA ASP A 16 9.79 22.58 -12.41
C ASP A 16 10.16 23.34 -13.70
N ARG A 17 9.22 23.41 -14.65
CA ARG A 17 9.40 24.14 -15.93
C ARG A 17 9.71 25.63 -15.75
N ARG A 18 9.42 26.21 -14.57
CA ARG A 18 9.66 27.64 -14.27
C ARG A 18 10.97 27.92 -13.53
N LYS A 19 11.63 26.90 -12.95
CA LYS A 19 12.96 27.06 -12.31
C LYS A 19 14.06 26.73 -13.32
N ARG A 20 14.93 27.72 -13.61
CA ARG A 20 16.04 27.55 -14.55
C ARG A 20 17.13 26.59 -14.00
N PRO A 21 17.88 25.90 -14.89
CA PRO A 21 18.53 24.60 -14.64
C PRO A 21 19.99 24.75 -14.18
N GLY A 22 20.21 25.28 -12.98
CA GLY A 22 21.57 25.38 -12.41
C GLY A 22 22.25 24.03 -12.25
N THR A 23 21.48 23.01 -11.84
CA THR A 23 21.96 21.66 -11.55
C THR A 23 22.56 20.96 -12.77
N ILE A 24 21.88 21.01 -13.93
CA ILE A 24 22.41 20.38 -15.17
C ILE A 24 23.73 21.03 -15.57
N LYS A 25 23.80 22.37 -15.52
CA LYS A 25 25.01 23.10 -15.88
C LYS A 25 26.16 22.75 -14.93
N SER A 26 25.91 22.69 -13.63
CA SER A 26 26.92 22.35 -12.62
C SER A 26 27.47 20.93 -12.81
N ILE A 27 26.59 19.95 -13.07
CA ILE A 27 27.01 18.57 -13.36
C ILE A 27 27.85 18.53 -14.63
N VAL A 28 27.42 19.19 -15.71
CA VAL A 28 28.18 19.25 -16.98
C VAL A 28 29.56 19.87 -16.78
N GLU A 29 29.66 20.97 -16.03
CA GLU A 29 30.94 21.65 -15.76
C GLU A 29 31.89 20.81 -14.91
N HIS A 30 31.38 20.05 -13.94
CA HIS A 30 32.21 19.24 -13.05
C HIS A 30 32.58 17.87 -13.65
N THR A 31 31.63 17.20 -14.33
CA THR A 31 31.82 15.84 -14.83
C THR A 31 32.32 15.78 -16.29
N GLY A 32 32.14 16.88 -17.04
CA GLY A 32 32.40 16.93 -18.48
C GLY A 32 31.41 16.13 -19.33
N LEU A 33 30.27 15.71 -18.76
CA LEU A 33 29.23 14.98 -19.48
C LEU A 33 28.44 15.90 -20.43
N ASP A 34 27.88 15.31 -21.49
CA ASP A 34 26.99 16.05 -22.39
C ASP A 34 25.69 16.47 -21.68
N ARG A 35 25.18 17.65 -22.02
CA ARG A 35 23.96 18.20 -21.41
C ARG A 35 22.75 17.28 -21.62
N HIS A 36 22.60 16.67 -22.80
CA HIS A 36 21.48 15.76 -23.07
C HIS A 36 21.63 14.46 -22.30
N GLN A 37 22.85 13.97 -22.12
CA GLN A 37 23.13 12.81 -21.30
C GLN A 37 22.78 13.07 -19.83
N VAL A 38 23.19 14.20 -19.25
CA VAL A 38 22.83 14.58 -17.87
C VAL A 38 21.31 14.75 -17.72
N ALA A 39 20.64 15.36 -18.69
CA ALA A 39 19.18 15.48 -18.67
C ALA A 39 18.48 14.12 -18.74
N SER A 40 19.00 13.18 -19.54
CA SER A 40 18.48 11.81 -19.64
C SER A 40 18.72 11.02 -18.35
N LEU A 41 19.87 11.20 -17.69
CA LEU A 41 20.18 10.60 -16.38
C LEU A 41 19.26 11.13 -15.28
N LEU A 42 18.99 12.45 -15.25
CA LEU A 42 18.03 13.05 -14.30
C LEU A 42 16.59 12.58 -14.50
N LYS A 43 16.23 12.18 -15.72
CA LYS A 43 14.91 11.62 -16.05
C LYS A 43 14.84 10.10 -15.96
N ASN A 44 15.94 9.44 -15.60
CA ASN A 44 16.05 7.98 -15.63
C ASN A 44 15.73 7.35 -17.01
N GLU A 45 16.06 8.05 -18.10
CA GLU A 45 15.83 7.59 -19.49
C GLU A 45 17.10 6.96 -20.10
N ALA A 46 18.26 7.13 -19.45
CA ALA A 46 19.54 6.66 -19.96
C ALA A 46 19.68 5.14 -19.80
N LYS A 47 19.86 4.42 -20.92
CA LYS A 47 20.01 2.95 -20.93
C LYS A 47 21.37 2.45 -20.44
N TYR A 48 22.39 3.30 -20.48
CA TYR A 48 23.75 2.97 -20.06
C TYR A 48 24.48 4.25 -19.63
N ILE A 49 25.43 4.09 -18.71
CA ILE A 49 26.40 5.12 -18.33
C ILE A 49 27.80 4.49 -18.38
N PRO A 50 28.77 5.10 -19.10
CA PRO A 50 30.15 4.62 -19.06
C PRO A 50 30.71 4.66 -17.63
N LEU A 51 31.57 3.70 -17.26
CA LEU A 51 32.13 3.63 -15.90
C LEU A 51 32.92 4.89 -15.52
N ASP A 52 33.65 5.49 -16.47
CA ASP A 52 34.38 6.74 -16.24
C ASP A 52 33.43 7.92 -15.97
N ALA A 53 32.28 7.94 -16.64
CA ALA A 53 31.23 8.94 -16.43
C ALA A 53 30.55 8.75 -15.07
N LEU A 54 30.30 7.50 -14.69
CA LEU A 54 29.76 7.15 -13.38
C LEU A 54 30.72 7.56 -12.25
N SER A 55 32.02 7.30 -12.40
CA SER A 55 33.05 7.70 -11.42
C SER A 55 33.02 9.22 -11.18
N ARG A 56 33.07 10.02 -12.25
CA ARG A 56 33.04 11.49 -12.13
C ARG A 56 31.74 12.02 -11.52
N LEU A 57 30.63 11.33 -11.77
CA LEU A 57 29.35 11.68 -11.17
C LEU A 57 29.33 11.35 -9.67
N CYS A 58 29.94 10.23 -9.25
CA CYS A 58 30.13 9.92 -7.84
C CYS A 58 31.02 10.97 -7.16
N ASP A 59 32.13 11.36 -7.78
CA ASP A 59 33.03 12.42 -7.27
C ASP A 59 32.25 13.73 -7.08
N TYR A 60 31.46 14.14 -8.07
CA TYR A 60 30.58 15.31 -7.97
C TYR A 60 29.62 15.23 -6.77
N LEU A 61 28.98 14.08 -6.56
CA LEU A 61 28.02 13.91 -5.46
C LEU A 61 28.69 13.97 -4.09
N ILE A 62 29.92 13.48 -3.97
CA ILE A 62 30.74 13.56 -2.76
C ILE A 62 31.16 15.02 -2.51
N ASP A 63 31.71 15.68 -3.53
CA ASP A 63 32.21 17.06 -3.44
C ASP A 63 31.13 18.08 -3.10
N GLN A 64 29.90 17.85 -3.59
CA GLN A 64 28.75 18.70 -3.28
C GLN A 64 28.00 18.27 -2.00
N GLY A 65 28.47 17.23 -1.31
CA GLY A 65 27.89 16.76 -0.04
C GLY A 65 26.52 16.09 -0.17
N HIS A 66 26.18 15.56 -1.36
CA HIS A 66 24.92 14.86 -1.61
C HIS A 66 24.96 13.38 -1.18
N ALA A 67 26.14 12.77 -1.12
CA ALA A 67 26.34 11.39 -0.66
C ALA A 67 27.77 11.18 -0.15
N THR A 68 28.00 10.11 0.61
CA THR A 68 29.33 9.73 1.09
C THR A 68 29.95 8.61 0.24
N ALA A 69 31.28 8.48 0.28
CA ALA A 69 32.01 7.52 -0.58
C ALA A 69 31.63 6.04 -0.31
N ASP A 70 31.19 5.71 0.91
CA ASP A 70 30.72 4.39 1.31
C ASP A 70 29.33 4.05 0.75
N GLN A 71 28.56 5.05 0.30
CA GLN A 71 27.21 4.87 -0.24
C GLN A 71 27.21 4.74 -1.78
N LEU A 72 28.26 5.20 -2.45
CA LEU A 72 28.36 5.23 -3.91
C LEU A 72 29.21 4.06 -4.45
N PRO A 73 28.91 3.54 -5.66
CA PRO A 73 27.83 3.95 -6.56
C PRO A 73 26.46 3.35 -6.20
N GLY A 74 26.36 2.53 -5.14
CA GLY A 74 25.14 1.82 -4.77
C GLY A 74 23.91 2.72 -4.66
N ALA A 75 24.03 3.88 -4.02
CA ALA A 75 22.94 4.85 -3.87
C ALA A 75 22.40 5.43 -5.19
N LEU A 76 23.18 5.37 -6.28
CA LEU A 76 22.74 5.80 -7.61
C LEU A 76 21.84 4.78 -8.30
N PHE A 77 21.87 3.52 -7.87
CA PHE A 77 21.12 2.44 -8.49
C PHE A 77 20.11 1.87 -7.50
N ALA A 78 18.83 1.94 -7.84
CA ALA A 78 17.82 1.13 -7.18
C ALA A 78 17.17 0.17 -8.17
N VAL A 79 16.49 -0.84 -7.64
CA VAL A 79 15.50 -1.56 -8.42
C VAL A 79 14.23 -0.73 -8.32
N ASN A 80 13.77 -0.11 -9.41
CA ASN A 80 12.45 0.52 -9.37
C ASN A 80 11.44 -0.59 -9.06
N PRO A 81 10.59 -0.46 -8.04
CA PRO A 81 9.40 -1.26 -8.00
C PRO A 81 8.59 -0.82 -9.23
N GLU A 82 8.39 -1.78 -10.12
CA GLU A 82 7.52 -1.59 -11.27
C GLU A 82 6.09 -1.53 -10.72
N ASN A 83 5.26 -0.69 -11.33
CA ASN A 83 3.80 -0.56 -11.28
C ASN A 83 3.03 -1.50 -10.33
N PHE A 84 1.96 -1.01 -9.69
CA PHE A 84 1.19 -1.70 -8.63
C PHE A 84 1.05 -3.24 -8.78
N TRP A 85 0.60 -3.75 -9.94
CA TRP A 85 0.43 -5.19 -10.13
C TRP A 85 1.74 -5.98 -10.23
N GLU A 86 2.77 -5.36 -10.79
CA GLU A 86 4.08 -5.99 -10.95
C GLU A 86 4.83 -6.09 -9.61
N LEU A 87 4.60 -5.13 -8.69
CA LEU A 87 5.07 -5.23 -7.31
C LEU A 87 4.61 -6.54 -6.65
N ILE A 88 3.32 -6.86 -6.82
CA ILE A 88 2.71 -8.08 -6.27
C ILE A 88 3.18 -9.31 -7.05
N ALA A 89 3.11 -9.29 -8.39
CA ALA A 89 3.39 -10.46 -9.24
C ALA A 89 4.84 -10.95 -9.20
N ARG A 90 5.77 -10.10 -8.77
CA ARG A 90 7.18 -10.48 -8.60
C ARG A 90 7.47 -11.23 -7.30
N ARG A 91 6.55 -11.23 -6.33
CA ARG A 91 6.75 -11.98 -5.08
C ARG A 91 6.74 -13.47 -5.40
N LYS A 92 7.70 -14.24 -4.88
CA LYS A 92 7.73 -15.69 -5.13
C LYS A 92 6.58 -16.40 -4.44
N GLU A 93 6.28 -16.00 -3.21
CA GLU A 93 5.16 -16.55 -2.45
C GLU A 93 4.17 -15.45 -2.10
N ILE A 94 2.88 -15.69 -2.33
CA ILE A 94 1.80 -14.81 -1.90
C ILE A 94 0.87 -15.54 -0.95
N GLU A 95 0.67 -14.96 0.22
CA GLU A 95 -0.29 -15.41 1.22
C GLU A 95 -1.46 -14.41 1.31
N ILE A 96 -2.66 -14.87 0.98
CA ILE A 96 -3.89 -14.08 1.04
C ILE A 96 -4.63 -14.44 2.32
N ILE A 97 -4.77 -13.48 3.23
CA ILE A 97 -5.40 -13.68 4.53
C ILE A 97 -6.84 -13.20 4.46
N VAL A 98 -7.77 -14.10 4.82
CA VAL A 98 -9.21 -13.86 4.71
C VAL A 98 -9.90 -14.14 6.03
N GLY A 99 -10.74 -13.19 6.44
CA GLY A 99 -11.61 -13.33 7.61
C GLY A 99 -12.75 -14.32 7.40
N VAL A 100 -12.99 -15.19 8.37
CA VAL A 100 -14.09 -16.17 8.34
C VAL A 100 -15.06 -16.00 9.51
N ARG A 101 -16.31 -16.39 9.26
CA ARG A 101 -17.43 -16.34 10.20
C ARG A 101 -17.88 -17.72 10.61
N ALA A 102 -18.00 -17.93 11.91
CA ALA A 102 -18.46 -19.19 12.47
C ALA A 102 -19.89 -19.50 11.97
N THR A 103 -20.08 -20.70 11.45
CA THR A 103 -21.37 -21.20 10.95
C THR A 103 -22.12 -21.98 12.03
N ASP A 104 -21.39 -22.63 12.94
CA ASP A 104 -21.88 -23.46 14.02
C ASP A 104 -21.16 -23.16 15.34
N ALA A 105 -21.69 -23.67 16.47
CA ALA A 105 -21.14 -23.43 17.80
C ALA A 105 -19.74 -24.03 18.05
N ASN A 106 -19.35 -25.07 17.29
CA ASN A 106 -18.02 -25.70 17.32
C ASN A 106 -17.32 -25.52 15.96
N ALA A 107 -17.38 -24.31 15.39
CA ALA A 107 -16.82 -24.06 14.07
C ALA A 107 -15.29 -24.18 14.07
N THR A 108 -14.75 -24.92 13.10
CA THR A 108 -13.35 -24.77 12.70
C THR A 108 -13.26 -23.75 11.55
N PRO A 109 -12.10 -23.11 11.31
CA PRO A 109 -11.96 -22.15 10.21
C PRO A 109 -12.33 -22.75 8.84
N GLU A 110 -12.14 -24.06 8.63
CA GLU A 110 -12.44 -24.76 7.38
C GLU A 110 -13.95 -24.98 7.14
N GLY A 111 -14.75 -25.06 8.22
CA GLY A 111 -16.21 -25.15 8.16
C GLY A 111 -16.91 -23.78 8.16
N ALA A 112 -16.14 -22.70 8.27
CA ALA A 112 -16.62 -21.34 8.39
C ALA A 112 -16.98 -20.73 7.03
N SER A 113 -17.73 -19.62 7.06
CA SER A 113 -18.14 -18.89 5.85
C SER A 113 -17.28 -17.66 5.61
N VAL A 114 -16.93 -17.40 4.35
CA VAL A 114 -16.31 -16.15 3.90
C VAL A 114 -17.39 -15.20 3.37
N VAL A 115 -17.24 -13.91 3.65
CA VAL A 115 -18.16 -12.89 3.11
C VAL A 115 -17.98 -12.78 1.59
N ALA A 116 -19.09 -12.79 0.84
CA ALA A 116 -19.05 -12.78 -0.62
C ALA A 116 -18.26 -11.61 -1.23
N SER A 117 -18.28 -10.42 -0.59
CA SER A 117 -17.50 -9.26 -1.04
C SER A 117 -15.99 -9.53 -1.00
N ASP A 118 -15.54 -10.22 0.03
CA ASP A 118 -14.13 -10.50 0.26
C ASP A 118 -13.66 -11.58 -0.72
N SER A 119 -14.48 -12.60 -0.99
CA SER A 119 -14.21 -13.60 -2.04
C SER A 119 -14.08 -12.98 -3.44
N VAL A 120 -14.91 -11.97 -3.77
CA VAL A 120 -14.81 -11.26 -5.05
C VAL A 120 -13.50 -10.47 -5.13
N LEU A 121 -13.11 -9.79 -4.05
CA LEU A 121 -11.85 -9.05 -4.00
C LEU A 121 -10.63 -9.98 -4.10
N VAL A 122 -10.65 -11.14 -3.44
CA VAL A 122 -9.63 -12.19 -3.60
C VAL A 122 -9.51 -12.63 -5.06
N GLY A 123 -10.65 -12.92 -5.71
CA GLY A 123 -10.69 -13.31 -7.12
C GLY A 123 -10.06 -12.26 -8.04
N GLU A 124 -10.32 -10.98 -7.75
CA GLU A 124 -9.72 -9.89 -8.52
C GLU A 124 -8.22 -9.76 -8.28
N VAL A 125 -7.72 -9.93 -7.06
CA VAL A 125 -6.28 -9.93 -6.78
C VAL A 125 -5.59 -11.04 -7.59
N LEU A 126 -6.14 -12.26 -7.59
CA LEU A 126 -5.60 -13.37 -8.38
C LEU A 126 -5.61 -13.08 -9.89
N SER A 127 -6.69 -12.47 -10.39
CA SER A 127 -6.80 -12.03 -11.79
C SER A 127 -5.79 -10.93 -12.15
N GLY A 128 -5.67 -9.91 -11.31
CA GLY A 128 -4.77 -8.78 -11.51
C GLY A 128 -3.30 -9.22 -11.49
N VAL A 129 -2.91 -10.10 -10.57
CA VAL A 129 -1.55 -10.64 -10.51
C VAL A 129 -1.22 -11.50 -11.73
N SER A 130 -2.12 -12.41 -12.12
CA SER A 130 -1.89 -13.30 -13.27
C SER A 130 -1.88 -12.59 -14.62
N THR A 131 -2.52 -11.42 -14.73
CA THR A 131 -2.62 -10.66 -15.98
C THR A 131 -1.80 -9.36 -16.00
N LEU A 132 -1.12 -9.03 -14.90
CA LEU A 132 -0.52 -7.71 -14.65
C LEU A 132 -1.53 -6.57 -14.91
N GLY A 133 -2.74 -6.68 -14.34
CA GLY A 133 -3.82 -5.73 -14.56
C GLY A 133 -4.28 -5.66 -16.02
N GLY A 134 -4.21 -6.76 -16.76
CA GLY A 134 -4.55 -6.83 -18.19
C GLY A 134 -3.44 -6.40 -19.15
N VAL A 135 -2.33 -5.83 -18.67
CA VAL A 135 -1.22 -5.34 -19.50
C VAL A 135 -0.45 -6.49 -20.17
N ALA A 136 -0.46 -7.70 -19.58
CA ALA A 136 0.19 -8.87 -20.17
C ALA A 136 -0.41 -9.24 -21.55
N LYS A 137 -1.74 -9.14 -21.72
CA LYS A 137 -2.43 -9.48 -22.97
C LYS A 137 -2.14 -8.51 -24.12
N HIS A 138 -1.88 -7.24 -23.81
CA HIS A 138 -1.54 -6.24 -24.82
C HIS A 138 -0.10 -6.40 -25.34
N LYS A 139 0.83 -6.86 -24.49
CA LYS A 139 2.24 -7.09 -24.90
C LYS A 139 2.40 -8.26 -25.87
N GLU A 140 1.53 -9.27 -25.81
CA GLU A 140 1.52 -10.37 -26.79
C GLU A 140 0.95 -9.95 -28.16
N GLN A 141 0.06 -8.95 -28.21
CA GLN A 141 -0.54 -8.47 -29.46
C GLN A 141 0.34 -7.49 -30.24
N ASP A 142 1.23 -6.75 -29.57
CA ASP A 142 2.09 -5.73 -30.21
C ASP A 142 3.34 -6.31 -30.93
N GLY A 143 3.44 -7.63 -31.10
CA GLY A 143 4.40 -8.25 -32.02
C GLY A 143 5.88 -8.08 -31.62
N ASP A 144 6.18 -7.85 -30.34
CA ASP A 144 7.56 -7.87 -29.83
C ASP A 144 8.07 -9.33 -29.69
N GLU A 145 8.10 -10.06 -30.81
CA GLU A 145 8.60 -11.44 -30.94
C GLU A 145 10.12 -11.58 -30.66
N GLY A 146 10.77 -10.54 -30.13
CA GLY A 146 12.23 -10.48 -29.96
C GLY A 146 12.75 -10.61 -28.52
N THR A 147 11.91 -10.44 -27.49
CA THR A 147 12.33 -10.71 -26.11
C THR A 147 11.26 -11.53 -25.40
N GLY A 148 11.46 -12.84 -25.30
CA GLY A 148 10.68 -13.74 -24.45
C GLY A 148 10.86 -13.38 -22.97
N ARG A 149 10.32 -12.23 -22.56
CA ARG A 149 10.28 -11.79 -21.18
C ARG A 149 9.11 -12.48 -20.53
N GLU A 150 9.43 -13.50 -19.76
CA GLU A 150 8.51 -14.21 -18.88
C GLU A 150 7.75 -13.20 -18.02
N VAL A 151 6.42 -13.23 -18.08
CA VAL A 151 5.54 -12.44 -17.22
C VAL A 151 5.84 -12.88 -15.78
N PRO A 152 6.28 -11.98 -14.89
CA PRO A 152 6.54 -12.37 -13.50
C PRO A 152 5.26 -12.92 -12.90
N MET A 153 5.35 -14.12 -12.33
CA MET A 153 4.26 -14.78 -11.63
C MET A 153 4.81 -15.40 -10.34
N PRO A 154 4.03 -15.38 -9.25
CA PRO A 154 4.41 -16.08 -8.03
C PRO A 154 4.52 -17.59 -8.24
N ASP A 155 5.50 -18.21 -7.59
CA ASP A 155 5.70 -19.66 -7.55
C ASP A 155 4.58 -20.34 -6.72
N ARG A 156 4.07 -19.65 -5.70
CA ARG A 156 3.05 -20.18 -4.78
C ARG A 156 2.02 -19.12 -4.38
N PHE A 157 0.75 -19.52 -4.43
CA PHE A 157 -0.34 -18.85 -3.75
C PHE A 157 -0.86 -19.70 -2.60
N GLN A 158 -1.05 -19.10 -1.44
CA GLN A 158 -1.69 -19.70 -0.29
C GLN A 158 -2.82 -18.80 0.19
N GLN A 159 -3.96 -19.39 0.53
CA GLN A 159 -5.02 -18.70 1.23
C GLN A 159 -5.05 -19.19 2.68
N THR A 160 -4.99 -18.25 3.63
CA THR A 160 -5.01 -18.54 5.06
C THR A 160 -6.24 -17.91 5.70
N LEU A 161 -6.94 -18.69 6.51
CA LEU A 161 -8.19 -18.30 7.16
C LEU A 161 -7.93 -17.89 8.60
N VAL A 162 -8.54 -16.77 9.01
CA VAL A 162 -8.50 -16.22 10.37
C VAL A 162 -9.90 -15.86 10.84
N TRP A 163 -10.15 -15.97 12.14
CA TRP A 163 -11.46 -15.62 12.69
C TRP A 163 -11.74 -14.13 12.59
N SER A 164 -12.90 -13.75 12.08
CA SER A 164 -13.38 -12.38 12.22
C SER A 164 -13.70 -12.08 13.70
N PRO A 165 -13.40 -10.88 14.21
CA PRO A 165 -13.79 -10.51 15.57
C PRO A 165 -15.30 -10.65 15.83
N GLY A 166 -15.64 -11.12 17.02
CA GLY A 166 -17.01 -11.37 17.45
C GLY A 166 -17.62 -12.68 16.95
N GLN A 167 -16.84 -13.55 16.31
CA GLN A 167 -17.29 -14.88 15.86
C GLN A 167 -16.95 -15.99 16.86
N VAL A 168 -15.81 -15.88 17.52
CA VAL A 168 -15.32 -16.79 18.57
C VAL A 168 -14.76 -15.95 19.73
N ASP A 169 -14.18 -16.59 20.76
CA ASP A 169 -13.58 -15.87 21.88
C ASP A 169 -12.48 -14.90 21.38
N PRO A 170 -12.43 -13.65 21.88
CA PRO A 170 -11.40 -12.70 21.49
C PRO A 170 -9.96 -13.20 21.66
N ALA A 171 -9.69 -14.08 22.63
CA ALA A 171 -8.38 -14.69 22.80
C ALA A 171 -8.04 -15.61 21.62
N ASP A 172 -8.97 -16.46 21.19
CA ASP A 172 -8.79 -17.37 20.05
C ASP A 172 -8.62 -16.59 18.72
N VAL A 173 -9.33 -15.46 18.58
CA VAL A 173 -9.17 -14.56 17.42
C VAL A 173 -7.74 -14.01 17.37
N ARG A 174 -7.22 -13.55 18.51
CA ARG A 174 -5.88 -12.97 18.62
C ARG A 174 -4.79 -14.02 18.44
N GLU A 175 -4.89 -15.15 19.13
CA GLU A 175 -3.95 -16.27 19.02
C GLU A 175 -3.79 -16.72 17.57
N ARG A 176 -4.90 -16.90 16.84
CA ARG A 176 -4.85 -17.26 15.43
C ARG A 176 -4.25 -16.15 14.55
N ALA A 177 -4.50 -14.89 14.86
CA ALA A 177 -3.92 -13.77 14.12
C ALA A 177 -2.40 -13.70 14.31
N ASP A 178 -1.95 -13.84 15.55
CA ASP A 178 -0.54 -13.83 15.93
C ASP A 178 0.20 -15.02 15.28
N GLU A 179 -0.36 -16.24 15.36
CA GLU A 179 0.22 -17.44 14.71
C GLU A 179 0.46 -17.22 13.20
N VAL A 180 -0.52 -16.65 12.50
CA VAL A 180 -0.42 -16.40 11.06
C VAL A 180 0.56 -15.28 10.75
N PHE A 181 0.51 -14.18 11.50
CA PHE A 181 1.38 -13.03 11.26
C PHE A 181 2.84 -13.35 11.58
N ASP A 182 3.12 -13.95 12.75
CA ASP A 182 4.46 -14.32 13.16
C ASP A 182 5.05 -15.38 12.22
N GLY A 183 4.24 -16.36 11.81
CA GLY A 183 4.65 -17.33 10.78
C GLY A 183 5.02 -16.67 9.44
N PHE A 184 4.36 -15.57 9.08
CA PHE A 184 4.72 -14.79 7.89
C PHE A 184 5.97 -13.92 8.12
N VAL A 185 6.13 -13.30 9.27
CA VAL A 185 7.28 -12.44 9.59
C VAL A 185 8.57 -13.26 9.73
N ASP A 186 8.49 -14.44 10.36
CA ASP A 186 9.66 -15.28 10.66
C ASP A 186 10.20 -16.04 9.46
N ALA A 187 9.36 -16.34 8.46
CA ALA A 187 9.85 -17.07 7.28
C ALA A 187 10.58 -16.14 6.30
N THR A 188 11.73 -16.63 5.83
CA THR A 188 12.68 -15.89 5.00
C THR A 188 12.36 -16.01 3.51
N GLY A 189 12.59 -14.95 2.75
CA GLY A 189 12.55 -14.99 1.29
C GLY A 189 11.68 -13.89 0.69
N ASP A 190 11.60 -13.89 -0.64
CA ASP A 190 10.78 -12.94 -1.38
C ASP A 190 9.31 -13.33 -1.32
N ARG A 191 8.51 -12.58 -0.56
CA ARG A 191 7.13 -12.94 -0.24
C ARG A 191 6.20 -11.74 -0.07
N GLY A 192 4.91 -11.97 -0.25
CA GLY A 192 3.86 -10.99 -0.07
C GLY A 192 2.71 -11.52 0.79
N MET A 193 2.20 -10.70 1.70
CA MET A 193 0.98 -10.94 2.46
C MET A 193 -0.07 -9.92 2.06
N ILE A 194 -1.27 -10.40 1.74
CA ILE A 194 -2.41 -9.55 1.35
C ILE A 194 -3.56 -9.83 2.30
N CYS A 195 -3.79 -8.92 3.23
CA CYS A 195 -4.92 -8.94 4.15
C CYS A 195 -6.16 -8.38 3.47
N ILE A 196 -7.19 -9.21 3.35
CA ILE A 196 -8.50 -8.79 2.82
C ILE A 196 -9.41 -8.40 3.98
N GLY A 197 -9.99 -7.20 3.90
CA GLY A 197 -10.91 -6.68 4.90
C GLY A 197 -10.28 -5.63 5.82
N SER A 198 -11.03 -5.25 6.87
CA SER A 198 -10.56 -4.33 7.92
C SER A 198 -10.32 -5.12 9.20
N ILE A 199 -9.85 -4.47 10.26
CA ILE A 199 -9.79 -5.06 11.60
C ILE A 199 -11.14 -5.65 12.08
N LYS A 200 -12.29 -5.20 11.55
CA LYS A 200 -13.60 -5.79 11.86
C LYS A 200 -13.80 -7.21 11.30
N SER A 201 -13.04 -7.59 10.29
CA SER A 201 -13.17 -8.90 9.63
C SER A 201 -11.88 -9.70 9.61
N ASN A 202 -10.72 -9.05 9.66
CA ASN A 202 -9.41 -9.67 9.58
C ASN A 202 -8.48 -9.06 10.65
N PRO A 203 -8.23 -9.79 11.77
CA PRO A 203 -7.42 -9.29 12.87
C PRO A 203 -5.93 -9.08 12.52
N VAL A 204 -5.42 -9.75 11.48
CA VAL A 204 -4.02 -9.61 11.05
C VAL A 204 -3.70 -8.20 10.53
N VAL A 205 -4.74 -7.47 10.07
CA VAL A 205 -4.61 -6.06 9.66
C VAL A 205 -4.03 -5.19 10.78
N GLU A 206 -4.41 -5.44 12.03
CA GLU A 206 -3.89 -4.69 13.18
C GLU A 206 -2.42 -4.99 13.46
N LEU A 207 -2.01 -6.26 13.35
CA LEU A 207 -0.61 -6.68 13.51
C LEU A 207 0.29 -6.08 12.43
N LEU A 208 -0.21 -6.04 11.18
CA LEU A 208 0.47 -5.36 10.08
C LEU A 208 0.68 -3.88 10.39
N PHE A 209 -0.35 -3.16 10.82
CA PHE A 209 -0.20 -1.75 11.17
C PHE A 209 0.67 -1.52 12.41
N SER A 210 0.64 -2.44 13.38
CA SER A 210 1.55 -2.44 14.52
C SER A 210 3.00 -2.55 14.10
N ASP A 211 3.34 -3.48 13.20
CA ASP A 211 4.70 -3.63 12.68
C ASP A 211 5.15 -2.42 11.85
N VAL A 212 4.24 -1.76 11.14
CA VAL A 212 4.55 -0.57 10.34
C VAL A 212 4.75 0.66 11.22
N PHE A 213 3.79 0.97 12.10
CA PHE A 213 3.71 2.25 12.82
C PHE A 213 4.19 2.17 14.28
N GLY A 214 4.58 0.99 14.76
CA GLY A 214 5.11 0.81 16.11
C GLY A 214 4.08 0.94 17.23
N CYS A 215 2.79 0.73 16.93
CA CYS A 215 1.75 0.71 17.96
C CYS A 215 1.66 -0.64 18.67
N THR A 216 0.97 -0.66 19.81
CA THR A 216 0.64 -1.92 20.48
C THR A 216 -0.61 -2.51 19.83
N PRO A 217 -0.56 -3.74 19.29
CA PRO A 217 -1.71 -4.33 18.61
C PRO A 217 -2.83 -4.64 19.60
N PHE A 218 -4.07 -4.58 19.12
CA PHE A 218 -5.28 -4.91 19.90
C PHE A 218 -5.47 -4.07 21.17
N VAL A 219 -4.98 -2.83 21.17
CA VAL A 219 -5.19 -1.84 22.25
C VAL A 219 -5.88 -0.63 21.67
N THR A 220 -6.99 -0.21 22.29
CA THR A 220 -7.74 0.97 21.84
C THR A 220 -6.94 2.27 22.03
N GLU A 221 -6.96 3.12 21.02
CA GLU A 221 -6.45 4.49 21.08
C GLU A 221 -7.58 5.54 21.24
N ASP A 222 -8.79 5.13 21.61
CA ASP A 222 -9.93 6.06 21.81
C ASP A 222 -9.67 7.11 22.91
N ASP A 223 -8.85 6.77 23.91
CA ASP A 223 -8.60 7.61 25.09
C ASP A 223 -7.19 8.22 25.12
N VAL A 224 -6.49 8.28 23.98
CA VAL A 224 -5.24 9.06 23.88
C VAL A 224 -5.52 10.55 24.16
N ASP A 225 -4.53 11.26 24.71
CA ASP A 225 -4.74 12.64 25.16
C ASP A 225 -5.07 13.61 24.00
N ASP A 226 -4.51 13.37 22.82
CA ASP A 226 -4.61 14.24 21.64
C ASP A 226 -4.58 13.41 20.35
N VAL A 227 -5.21 13.89 19.27
CA VAL A 227 -5.25 13.18 17.98
C VAL A 227 -3.89 13.05 17.31
N SER A 228 -2.97 13.96 17.66
CA SER A 228 -1.57 13.83 17.28
C SER A 228 -0.87 12.71 18.03
N ALA A 229 -1.42 12.12 19.10
CA ALA A 229 -0.83 10.99 19.81
C ALA A 229 -1.18 9.62 19.20
N ARG A 230 -2.17 9.55 18.30
CA ARG A 230 -2.52 8.31 17.59
C ARG A 230 -1.33 7.73 16.84
N SER A 231 -1.26 6.41 16.70
CA SER A 231 -0.10 5.79 16.03
C SER A 231 -0.25 5.76 14.51
N CYS A 232 -1.44 5.44 14.02
CA CYS A 232 -1.70 5.37 12.59
C CYS A 232 -2.06 6.74 11.99
N PRO A 233 -1.70 7.02 10.72
CA PRO A 233 -2.06 8.26 10.01
C PRO A 233 -3.50 8.22 9.42
N PHE A 234 -4.22 7.15 9.71
CA PHE A 234 -5.62 6.94 9.36
C PHE A 234 -6.32 6.26 10.54
N PHE A 235 -7.64 6.37 10.57
CA PHE A 235 -8.47 5.86 11.65
C PHE A 235 -9.80 5.37 11.09
N LEU A 236 -10.16 4.12 11.38
CA LEU A 236 -11.45 3.56 11.03
C LEU A 236 -12.43 3.72 12.20
N ARG A 237 -13.38 4.65 12.10
CA ARG A 237 -14.47 4.81 13.08
C ARG A 237 -15.54 3.74 12.86
N TYR A 238 -15.70 2.86 13.85
CA TYR A 238 -16.68 1.77 13.82
C TYR A 238 -18.11 2.29 13.80
N ARG A 239 -19.04 1.55 13.17
CA ARG A 239 -20.47 1.83 13.37
C ARG A 239 -20.89 1.43 14.77
N ASP A 240 -21.95 2.05 15.27
CA ASP A 240 -22.46 1.76 16.60
C ASP A 240 -22.95 0.31 16.72
N SER A 241 -23.41 -0.26 15.60
CA SER A 241 -23.87 -1.66 15.47
C SER A 241 -22.77 -2.68 15.17
N ASP A 242 -21.57 -2.24 14.77
CA ASP A 242 -20.49 -3.14 14.39
C ASP A 242 -19.81 -3.73 15.64
N PRO A 243 -19.15 -4.90 15.53
CA PRO A 243 -18.14 -5.32 16.49
C PRO A 243 -17.06 -4.24 16.62
N LYS A 244 -16.64 -3.96 17.85
CA LYS A 244 -15.64 -2.94 18.19
C LYS A 244 -14.42 -3.61 18.84
N PRO A 245 -13.64 -4.42 18.09
CA PRO A 245 -12.41 -4.96 18.64
C PRO A 245 -11.47 -3.82 19.03
N ASP A 246 -10.70 -4.00 20.09
CA ASP A 246 -9.65 -3.05 20.45
C ASP A 246 -8.62 -2.95 19.31
N SER A 247 -8.18 -1.74 18.99
CA SER A 247 -7.31 -1.47 17.84
C SER A 247 -6.68 -0.07 17.96
N ALA A 248 -5.44 0.07 17.50
CA ALA A 248 -4.77 1.34 17.33
C ALA A 248 -5.23 2.04 16.03
N SER A 249 -5.55 1.27 14.99
CA SER A 249 -5.97 1.78 13.68
C SER A 249 -7.47 2.08 13.55
N ALA A 250 -8.26 1.77 14.58
CA ALA A 250 -9.72 1.87 14.56
C ALA A 250 -10.30 2.08 15.96
N GLY A 251 -11.58 2.46 16.05
CA GLY A 251 -12.20 2.79 17.35
C GLY A 251 -13.52 3.55 17.22
N THR A 252 -13.89 4.27 18.27
CA THR A 252 -15.13 5.06 18.33
C THR A 252 -14.90 6.57 18.30
N ARG A 253 -13.70 7.04 18.66
CA ARG A 253 -13.34 8.47 18.69
C ARG A 253 -11.86 8.69 18.34
N LEU A 254 -11.53 9.91 17.93
CA LEU A 254 -10.16 10.24 17.54
C LEU A 254 -9.24 10.40 18.76
N SER A 255 -9.73 10.98 19.85
CA SER A 255 -9.01 11.08 21.12
C SER A 255 -9.99 11.30 22.29
N LYS A 256 -9.47 11.43 23.50
CA LYS A 256 -10.24 11.82 24.68
C LYS A 256 -10.97 13.15 24.51
N ASN A 257 -10.40 14.07 23.74
CA ASN A 257 -10.88 15.45 23.59
C ASN A 257 -11.50 15.75 22.21
N GLU A 258 -11.37 14.85 21.24
CA GLU A 258 -11.87 15.02 19.88
C GLU A 258 -12.72 13.82 19.46
N ASP A 259 -13.98 14.09 19.14
CA ASP A 259 -14.94 13.09 18.71
C ASP A 259 -14.78 12.73 17.23
N ALA A 260 -15.33 11.57 16.84
CA ALA A 260 -15.43 11.11 15.47
C ALA A 260 -16.91 10.81 15.16
N PRO A 261 -17.70 11.84 14.81
CA PRO A 261 -19.15 11.73 14.78
C PRO A 261 -19.66 10.71 13.74
N GLU A 262 -18.93 10.56 12.62
CA GLU A 262 -19.40 9.82 11.45
C GLU A 262 -18.65 8.49 11.27
N PRO A 263 -19.35 7.34 11.17
CA PRO A 263 -18.74 6.06 10.82
C PRO A 263 -18.02 6.08 9.47
N GLY A 264 -16.75 5.65 9.43
CA GLY A 264 -15.97 5.53 8.21
C GLY A 264 -14.48 5.77 8.42
N PHE A 265 -13.77 6.14 7.36
CA PHE A 265 -12.34 6.42 7.43
C PHE A 265 -12.08 7.91 7.70
N TYR A 266 -11.22 8.17 8.67
CA TYR A 266 -10.58 9.44 8.92
C TYR A 266 -9.10 9.33 8.57
N TYR A 267 -8.48 10.46 8.21
CA TYR A 267 -7.07 10.52 7.91
C TYR A 267 -6.44 11.83 8.38
N GLU A 268 -5.15 11.79 8.67
CA GLU A 268 -4.37 12.95 9.04
C GLU A 268 -3.89 13.72 7.79
N LYS A 269 -4.07 15.04 7.81
CA LYS A 269 -3.57 15.98 6.82
C LYS A 269 -2.10 16.31 7.01
N ASP A 270 -1.50 16.91 5.99
CA ASP A 270 -0.11 17.39 6.03
C ASP A 270 0.17 18.38 7.18
N ASP A 271 -0.86 19.12 7.64
CA ASP A 271 -0.78 20.05 8.76
C ASP A 271 -0.98 19.40 10.15
N GLY A 272 -1.34 18.11 10.19
CA GLY A 272 -1.60 17.35 11.42
C GLY A 272 -3.06 17.36 11.88
N THR A 273 -3.95 18.07 11.18
CA THR A 273 -5.40 18.00 11.43
C THR A 273 -6.00 16.73 10.84
N TRP A 274 -7.15 16.31 11.35
CA TRP A 274 -7.84 15.10 10.86
C TRP A 274 -9.08 15.44 10.06
N GLU A 275 -9.35 14.67 9.01
CA GLU A 275 -10.54 14.82 8.18
C GLU A 275 -11.24 13.50 7.93
N PHE A 276 -12.56 13.57 7.88
CA PHE A 276 -13.42 12.47 7.49
C PHE A 276 -13.40 12.32 5.96
N ALA A 277 -13.02 11.14 5.48
CA ALA A 277 -13.04 10.83 4.05
C ALA A 277 -14.41 10.39 3.54
N GLY A 278 -15.32 10.00 4.45
CA GLY A 278 -16.71 9.77 4.09
C GLY A 278 -17.41 11.09 3.80
N GLY A 279 -18.20 11.13 2.73
CA GLY A 279 -19.15 12.21 2.49
C GLY A 279 -20.56 11.70 2.74
N THR A 280 -21.54 12.60 2.74
CA THR A 280 -22.94 12.21 2.64
C THR A 280 -23.12 11.32 1.40
N ASN A 281 -23.67 10.12 1.58
CA ASN A 281 -23.86 9.14 0.51
C ASN A 281 -22.56 8.74 -0.20
N LYS A 282 -21.45 8.58 0.53
CA LYS A 282 -20.23 7.96 0.00
C LYS A 282 -19.87 6.70 0.77
N ASP A 283 -19.43 5.69 0.03
CA ASP A 283 -18.70 4.55 0.59
C ASP A 283 -17.20 4.80 0.46
N THR A 284 -16.40 4.24 1.37
CA THR A 284 -14.94 4.42 1.37
C THR A 284 -14.22 3.09 1.51
N ALA A 285 -13.11 2.95 0.80
CA ALA A 285 -12.18 1.85 0.91
C ALA A 285 -10.76 2.38 1.12
N MET A 286 -9.85 1.51 1.54
CA MET A 286 -8.44 1.78 1.76
C MET A 286 -7.60 0.72 1.05
N VAL A 287 -6.58 1.19 0.35
CA VAL A 287 -5.48 0.37 -0.18
C VAL A 287 -4.22 0.82 0.52
N PHE A 288 -3.65 -0.06 1.33
CA PHE A 288 -2.36 0.17 1.97
C PHE A 288 -1.39 -0.92 1.58
N TYR A 289 -0.16 -0.58 1.28
CA TYR A 289 0.92 -1.55 1.14
C TYR A 289 2.23 -0.95 1.62
N ILE A 290 3.11 -1.81 2.14
CA ILE A 290 4.52 -1.52 2.40
C ILE A 290 5.36 -2.62 1.75
N TYR A 291 6.32 -2.22 0.93
CA TYR A 291 7.36 -3.10 0.43
C TYR A 291 8.67 -2.73 1.10
N ARG A 292 9.26 -3.70 1.82
CA ARG A 292 10.55 -3.56 2.49
C ARG A 292 11.61 -4.23 1.63
N GLU A 293 12.32 -3.42 0.86
CA GLU A 293 13.27 -3.92 -0.16
C GLU A 293 14.33 -4.84 0.43
N ALA A 294 14.87 -4.47 1.59
CA ALA A 294 15.92 -5.22 2.27
C ALA A 294 15.48 -6.63 2.69
N LEU A 295 14.17 -6.83 2.92
CA LEU A 295 13.59 -8.11 3.31
C LEU A 295 12.98 -8.87 2.13
N GLY A 296 12.75 -8.20 0.99
CA GLY A 296 11.93 -8.73 -0.09
C GLY A 296 10.48 -9.00 0.34
N ARG A 297 9.98 -8.26 1.35
CA ARG A 297 8.68 -8.49 1.98
C ARG A 297 7.67 -7.41 1.58
N LEU A 298 6.54 -7.84 1.03
CA LEU A 298 5.37 -7.00 0.76
C LEU A 298 4.27 -7.30 1.79
N ASP A 299 3.79 -6.27 2.48
CA ASP A 299 2.61 -6.37 3.36
C ASP A 299 1.53 -5.45 2.79
N MET A 300 0.32 -5.96 2.57
CA MET A 300 -0.77 -5.23 1.92
C MET A 300 -2.10 -5.41 2.65
N VAL A 301 -2.90 -4.35 2.71
CA VAL A 301 -4.26 -4.32 3.23
C VAL A 301 -5.18 -3.77 2.14
N LEU A 302 -6.20 -4.56 1.78
CA LEU A 302 -7.27 -4.14 0.86
C LEU A 302 -8.60 -4.17 1.62
N SER A 303 -9.11 -2.99 1.95
CA SER A 303 -10.16 -2.84 2.96
C SER A 303 -11.31 -1.98 2.48
N GLY A 304 -12.54 -2.49 2.48
CA GLY A 304 -13.75 -1.67 2.35
C GLY A 304 -14.37 -1.38 3.71
N PHE A 305 -14.89 -0.16 3.92
CA PHE A 305 -15.67 0.15 5.12
C PHE A 305 -16.96 -0.69 5.23
N SER A 306 -17.54 -0.98 4.07
CA SER A 306 -18.75 -1.78 3.87
C SER A 306 -18.49 -2.89 2.84
N GLY A 307 -19.34 -3.93 2.82
CA GLY A 307 -19.25 -4.98 1.79
C GLY A 307 -19.42 -4.44 0.37
N ARG A 308 -20.20 -3.37 0.21
CA ARG A 308 -20.32 -2.64 -1.06
C ARG A 308 -19.00 -1.95 -1.43
N ALA A 309 -18.37 -1.24 -0.49
CA ALA A 309 -17.07 -0.60 -0.71
C ALA A 309 -16.00 -1.62 -1.10
N THR A 310 -15.98 -2.80 -0.47
CA THR A 310 -15.07 -3.90 -0.82
C THR A 310 -15.28 -4.39 -2.26
N ARG A 311 -16.53 -4.52 -2.72
CA ARG A 311 -16.82 -4.93 -4.11
C ARG A 311 -16.48 -3.85 -5.13
N LEU A 312 -16.75 -2.59 -4.79
CA LEU A 312 -16.32 -1.46 -5.61
C LEU A 312 -14.80 -1.39 -5.70
N LEU A 313 -14.09 -1.68 -4.60
CA LEU A 313 -12.63 -1.79 -4.59
C LEU A 313 -12.11 -2.86 -5.53
N ALA A 314 -12.72 -4.05 -5.54
CA ALA A 314 -12.38 -5.09 -6.51
C ALA A 314 -12.50 -4.54 -7.95
N ARG A 315 -13.63 -3.93 -8.30
CA ARG A 315 -13.81 -3.31 -9.62
C ARG A 315 -12.80 -2.19 -9.90
N THR A 316 -12.45 -1.38 -8.90
CA THR A 316 -11.43 -0.32 -9.05
C THR A 316 -10.06 -0.91 -9.33
N LEU A 317 -9.65 -1.96 -8.62
CA LEU A 317 -8.37 -2.64 -8.85
C LEU A 317 -8.31 -3.20 -10.28
N ALA A 318 -9.40 -3.83 -10.75
CA ALA A 318 -9.49 -4.41 -12.09
C ALA A 318 -9.23 -3.40 -13.21
N ILE A 319 -9.74 -2.18 -13.07
CA ILE A 319 -9.77 -1.17 -14.15
C ILE A 319 -8.68 -0.12 -13.96
N ARG A 320 -8.37 0.21 -12.71
CA ARG A 320 -7.58 1.38 -12.31
C ARG A 320 -6.49 1.02 -11.28
N GLY A 321 -6.12 -0.25 -11.15
CA GLY A 321 -5.11 -0.70 -10.18
C GLY A 321 -3.77 0.03 -10.29
N GLU A 322 -3.41 0.45 -11.52
CA GLU A 322 -2.20 1.26 -11.79
C GLU A 322 -2.20 2.64 -11.13
N GLU A 323 -3.36 3.17 -10.73
CA GLU A 323 -3.46 4.45 -10.03
C GLU A 323 -3.08 4.37 -8.54
N PHE A 324 -2.90 3.16 -8.00
CA PHE A 324 -2.27 2.94 -6.67
C PHE A 324 -0.74 3.00 -6.74
N TRP A 325 -0.23 3.70 -7.75
CA TRP A 325 1.18 3.97 -8.03
C TRP A 325 1.31 5.40 -8.61
N PRO A 326 2.36 6.19 -8.31
CA PRO A 326 3.54 5.89 -7.48
C PRO A 326 3.25 5.87 -5.97
N PRO A 327 4.10 5.21 -5.16
CA PRO A 327 3.93 5.13 -3.71
C PRO A 327 3.91 6.52 -3.07
N VAL A 328 3.24 6.62 -1.94
CA VAL A 328 3.05 7.85 -1.17
C VAL A 328 4.30 8.25 -0.39
N TYR A 329 5.08 7.26 0.03
CA TYR A 329 6.30 7.46 0.80
C TYR A 329 7.36 6.45 0.36
N GLU A 330 8.57 6.93 0.12
CA GLU A 330 9.73 6.11 -0.20
C GLU A 330 10.94 6.66 0.56
N LYS A 331 11.46 5.91 1.53
CA LYS A 331 12.68 6.27 2.26
C LYS A 331 13.27 5.06 2.98
N GLY A 332 14.59 4.94 2.98
CA GLY A 332 15.29 3.92 3.78
C GLY A 332 14.99 2.48 3.37
N GLY A 333 14.58 2.24 2.11
CA GLY A 333 14.18 0.93 1.62
C GLY A 333 12.73 0.53 1.95
N ASP A 334 11.98 1.39 2.64
CA ASP A 334 10.54 1.24 2.83
C ASP A 334 9.80 2.01 1.73
N ILE A 335 8.89 1.30 1.05
CA ILE A 335 8.08 1.82 -0.05
C ILE A 335 6.62 1.62 0.31
N ILE A 336 5.93 2.72 0.60
CA ILE A 336 4.57 2.70 1.14
C ILE A 336 3.61 3.34 0.16
N GLY A 337 2.60 2.59 -0.27
CA GLY A 337 1.40 3.13 -0.87
C GLY A 337 0.28 3.16 0.16
N ALA A 338 -0.39 4.30 0.30
CA ALA A 338 -1.52 4.43 1.22
C ALA A 338 -2.58 5.32 0.55
N TYR A 339 -3.71 4.75 0.20
CA TYR A 339 -4.75 5.43 -0.58
C TYR A 339 -6.12 5.18 0.05
N LEU A 340 -6.93 6.23 0.06
CA LEU A 340 -8.37 6.11 0.27
C LEU A 340 -9.07 6.18 -1.08
N VAL A 341 -10.10 5.36 -1.24
CA VAL A 341 -10.96 5.38 -2.42
C VAL A 341 -12.37 5.71 -1.96
N THR A 342 -12.92 6.82 -2.45
CA THR A 342 -14.32 7.17 -2.18
C THR A 342 -15.19 6.83 -3.37
N TYR A 343 -16.42 6.39 -3.09
CA TYR A 343 -17.41 6.00 -4.07
C TYR A 343 -18.70 6.73 -3.81
N GLU A 344 -19.16 7.50 -4.79
CA GLU A 344 -20.48 8.13 -4.68
C GLU A 344 -21.58 7.09 -4.81
N GLN A 345 -22.55 7.16 -3.92
CA GLN A 345 -23.75 6.35 -4.06
C GLN A 345 -24.69 7.00 -5.09
N PRO A 346 -25.24 6.23 -6.04
CA PRO A 346 -26.23 6.77 -6.96
C PRO A 346 -27.47 7.22 -6.17
N GLU A 347 -28.11 8.29 -6.64
CA GLU A 347 -29.27 8.92 -5.98
C GLU A 347 -30.50 8.00 -5.92
N ASP A 348 -30.57 7.02 -6.83
CA ASP A 348 -31.63 6.01 -6.85
C ASP A 348 -31.43 4.97 -5.74
N GLU A 349 -32.51 4.61 -5.03
CA GLU A 349 -32.51 3.50 -4.07
C GLU A 349 -32.11 2.20 -4.78
N GLN A 350 -30.82 1.84 -4.68
CA GLN A 350 -30.37 0.51 -5.08
C GLN A 350 -30.99 -0.51 -4.15
N THR A 351 -31.58 -1.56 -4.73
CA THR A 351 -31.97 -2.71 -3.93
C THR A 351 -30.73 -3.29 -3.25
N ARG A 352 -30.91 -3.96 -2.10
CA ARG A 352 -29.81 -4.63 -1.41
C ARG A 352 -29.04 -5.57 -2.35
N ASP A 353 -29.73 -6.24 -3.26
CA ASP A 353 -29.11 -7.13 -4.25
C ASP A 353 -28.30 -6.35 -5.30
N ASP A 354 -28.79 -5.20 -5.79
CA ASP A 354 -28.00 -4.37 -6.72
C ASP A 354 -26.73 -3.83 -6.07
N ALA A 355 -26.84 -3.33 -4.84
CA ALA A 355 -25.70 -2.85 -4.05
C ALA A 355 -24.71 -3.99 -3.71
N LEU A 356 -25.21 -5.22 -3.58
CA LEU A 356 -24.39 -6.39 -3.29
C LEU A 356 -23.81 -7.06 -4.51
N PHE A 357 -24.42 -7.02 -5.70
CA PHE A 357 -23.97 -7.81 -6.85
C PHE A 357 -23.45 -6.96 -8.01
N ASN A 358 -24.01 -5.76 -8.22
CA ASN A 358 -23.66 -4.85 -9.31
C ASN A 358 -23.44 -3.41 -8.81
N PRO A 359 -22.54 -3.18 -7.83
CA PRO A 359 -22.37 -1.84 -7.30
C PRO A 359 -21.78 -0.92 -8.37
N SER A 360 -22.32 0.29 -8.43
CA SER A 360 -21.89 1.38 -9.30
C SER A 360 -21.62 2.63 -8.47
N GLY A 361 -20.73 3.46 -8.99
CA GLY A 361 -20.32 4.73 -8.37
C GLY A 361 -18.98 5.17 -8.99
N PRO A 362 -18.84 6.46 -9.38
CA PRO A 362 -17.54 6.98 -9.74
C PRO A 362 -16.59 6.83 -8.55
N ALA A 363 -15.35 6.42 -8.84
CA ALA A 363 -14.32 6.23 -7.82
C ALA A 363 -13.36 7.42 -7.83
N GLU A 364 -13.07 7.97 -6.66
CA GLU A 364 -12.01 8.96 -6.46
C GLU A 364 -10.91 8.33 -5.62
N ILE A 365 -9.72 8.18 -6.20
CA ILE A 365 -8.54 7.61 -5.53
C ILE A 365 -7.70 8.77 -5.00
N MET A 366 -7.50 8.82 -3.69
CA MET A 366 -6.78 9.87 -2.99
C MET A 366 -5.58 9.26 -2.24
N PRO A 367 -4.34 9.64 -2.57
CA PRO A 367 -3.18 9.27 -1.76
C PRO A 367 -3.26 9.95 -0.38
N LEU A 368 -2.88 9.22 0.67
CA LEU A 368 -2.74 9.83 1.99
C LEU A 368 -1.60 10.86 1.99
N PRO A 369 -1.67 11.88 2.85
CA PRO A 369 -0.64 12.92 2.89
C PRO A 369 0.73 12.39 3.32
N THR A 370 1.77 12.61 2.51
CA THR A 370 3.12 12.08 2.74
C THR A 370 3.71 12.54 4.09
N LYS A 371 3.42 13.77 4.54
CA LYS A 371 3.94 14.24 5.83
C LYS A 371 3.29 13.55 7.01
N ALA A 372 2.01 13.16 6.89
CA ALA A 372 1.33 12.38 7.92
C ALA A 372 2.00 11.01 8.07
N ILE A 373 2.22 10.28 6.97
CA ILE A 373 2.95 8.99 6.99
C ILE A 373 4.34 9.15 7.63
N SER A 374 5.12 10.13 7.16
CA SER A 374 6.47 10.41 7.67
C SER A 374 6.48 10.72 9.16
N ARG A 375 5.50 11.51 9.66
CA ARG A 375 5.37 11.86 11.07
C ARG A 375 5.14 10.63 11.95
N ARG A 376 4.35 9.66 11.49
CA ARG A 376 4.07 8.43 12.23
C ARG A 376 5.26 7.47 12.23
N LEU A 377 5.90 7.28 11.09
CA LEU A 377 7.10 6.44 10.99
C LEU A 377 8.27 6.96 11.84
N ALA A 378 8.42 8.28 11.97
CA ALA A 378 9.48 8.88 12.77
C ALA A 378 9.36 8.64 14.29
N ARG A 379 8.23 8.10 14.76
CA ARG A 379 7.99 7.80 16.19
C ARG A 379 8.24 6.34 16.56
N ARG A 380 8.45 5.49 15.55
CA ARG A 380 8.75 4.08 15.71
C ARG A 380 10.09 3.85 16.40
#